data_AF-A0A960IJD5-F1
#
_entry.id   AF-A0A960IJD5-F1
#
_cell.length_a   1.000
_cell.length_b   1.000
_cell.length_c   1.000
_cell.angle_alpha   90.00
_cell.angle_beta   90.00
_cell.angle_gamma   90.00
#
_symmetry.space_group_name_H-M   'P 1'
#
loop_
_entity.id
_entity.type
_entity.pdbx_description
1 polymer ?
#
loop_
_entity_poly.entity_id
_entity_poly.type
_entity_poly.pdbx_seq_one_letter_code
_entity_poly.pdbx_strand_id
1 'polypeptide(L)'
;PMGSWLRLRADIDPTDFDPAVRPIVVALQTYGAVVADNGSAFYLSGVPDARWDNDQLRTLGRLTGADFEFVDASSLQVAPNSYEATTAS
;
A
#
# COMPACT_ATOMS: atom_id res chain seq x y z
N PRO A 1 11.69 -0.81 5.18
CA PRO A 1 12.83 -0.22 4.46
C PRO A 1 12.32 0.49 3.20
N MET A 2 13.11 1.33 2.52
CA MET A 2 12.72 1.83 1.20
C MET A 2 12.41 0.68 0.23
N GLY A 3 11.40 0.85 -0.62
CA GLY A 3 11.00 -0.16 -1.60
C GLY A 3 10.37 -1.42 -1.02
N SER A 4 10.15 -1.48 0.31
CA SER A 4 9.39 -2.57 0.93
C SER A 4 7.94 -2.52 0.49
N TRP A 5 7.36 -3.70 0.27
CA TRP A 5 5.95 -3.85 -0.02
C TRP A 5 5.16 -4.01 1.28
N LEU A 6 4.06 -3.29 1.36
CA LEU A 6 3.09 -3.32 2.45
C LEU A 6 1.76 -3.83 1.90
N ARG A 7 1.02 -4.61 2.67
CA ARG A 7 -0.35 -5.04 2.33
C ARG A 7 -1.31 -4.57 3.41
N LEU A 8 -2.45 -4.01 2.99
CA LEU A 8 -3.50 -3.64 3.93
C LEU A 8 -4.14 -4.92 4.48
N ARG A 9 -4.34 -4.98 5.79
CA ARG A 9 -4.94 -6.16 6.44
C ARG A 9 -6.36 -6.42 5.92
N ALA A 10 -6.70 -7.70 5.81
CA ALA A 10 -7.96 -8.15 5.23
C ALA A 10 -9.18 -7.90 6.13
N ASP A 11 -8.98 -7.56 7.41
CA ASP A 11 -10.05 -7.24 8.36
C ASP A 11 -10.49 -5.77 8.31
N ILE A 12 -9.83 -4.94 7.50
CA ILE A 12 -10.31 -3.60 7.19
C ILE A 12 -11.46 -3.71 6.19
N ASP A 13 -12.67 -3.35 6.62
CA ASP A 13 -13.86 -3.45 5.77
C ASP A 13 -13.91 -2.30 4.73
N PRO A 14 -13.88 -2.58 3.41
CA PRO A 14 -13.99 -1.54 2.40
C PRO A 14 -15.32 -0.78 2.47
N THR A 15 -16.37 -1.36 3.04
CA THR A 15 -17.70 -0.71 3.13
C THR A 15 -17.73 0.44 4.11
N ASP A 16 -16.76 0.52 5.04
CA ASP A 16 -16.57 1.65 5.95
C ASP A 16 -16.05 2.90 5.23
N PHE A 17 -15.66 2.81 3.95
CA PHE A 17 -15.22 3.93 3.12
C PHE A 17 -16.27 4.33 2.10
N ASP A 18 -16.16 5.56 1.59
CA ASP A 18 -16.99 6.07 0.51
C ASP A 18 -16.93 5.13 -0.72
N PRO A 19 -18.05 4.94 -1.44
CA PRO A 19 -18.12 4.02 -2.58
C PRO A 19 -17.00 4.20 -3.63
N ALA A 20 -16.55 5.43 -3.88
CA ALA A 20 -15.45 5.70 -4.81
C ALA A 20 -14.08 5.31 -4.25
N VAL A 21 -13.91 5.25 -2.92
CA VAL A 21 -12.63 4.93 -2.26
C VAL A 21 -12.43 3.42 -2.10
N ARG A 22 -13.52 2.65 -2.03
CA ARG A 22 -13.47 1.18 -1.82
C ARG A 22 -12.55 0.43 -2.79
N PRO A 23 -12.52 0.74 -4.10
CA PRO A 23 -11.59 0.10 -5.02
C PRO A 23 -10.12 0.30 -4.63
N ILE A 24 -9.76 1.43 -4.03
CA ILE A 24 -8.40 1.70 -3.54
C ILE A 24 -8.10 0.81 -2.33
N VAL A 25 -9.03 0.69 -1.39
CA VAL A 25 -8.90 -0.19 -0.21
C VAL A 25 -8.70 -1.65 -0.64
N VAL A 26 -9.53 -2.12 -1.58
CA VAL A 26 -9.41 -3.47 -2.16
C VAL A 26 -8.07 -3.63 -2.90
N ALA A 27 -7.62 -2.61 -3.62
CA ALA A 27 -6.32 -2.64 -4.29
C ALA A 27 -5.15 -2.72 -3.29
N LEU A 28 -5.21 -2.00 -2.17
CA LEU A 28 -4.20 -2.08 -1.10
C LEU A 28 -4.21 -3.45 -0.40
N GLN A 29 -5.36 -4.12 -0.30
CA GLN A 29 -5.46 -5.48 0.22
C GLN A 29 -4.91 -6.51 -0.78
N THR A 30 -5.20 -6.32 -2.07
CA THR A 30 -4.85 -7.28 -3.12
C THR A 30 -3.39 -7.13 -3.57
N TYR A 31 -3.02 -5.92 -3.98
CA TYR A 31 -1.74 -5.61 -4.62
C TYR A 31 -0.73 -4.97 -3.66
N GLY A 32 -1.21 -4.31 -2.61
CA GLY A 32 -0.36 -3.63 -1.65
C GLY A 32 0.08 -2.22 -2.07
N ALA A 33 1.01 -1.68 -1.31
CA ALA A 33 1.65 -0.38 -1.49
C ALA A 33 3.18 -0.53 -1.33
N VAL A 34 3.92 0.46 -1.81
CA VAL A 34 5.39 0.48 -1.72
C VAL A 34 5.84 1.65 -0.87
N VAL A 35 6.80 1.42 0.03
CA VAL A 35 7.45 2.48 0.80
C VAL A 35 8.30 3.35 -0.13
N ALA A 36 7.86 4.59 -0.34
CA ALA A 36 8.46 5.53 -1.29
C ALA A 36 9.33 6.61 -0.65
N ASP A 37 9.21 6.84 0.65
CA ASP A 37 10.03 7.79 1.41
C ASP A 37 10.18 7.35 2.89
N ASN A 38 11.16 7.91 3.60
CA ASN A 38 11.49 7.58 4.99
C ASN A 38 11.21 8.75 5.95
N GLY A 39 10.17 9.55 5.70
CA GLY A 39 9.76 10.64 6.58
C GLY A 39 9.15 10.16 7.91
N SER A 40 8.76 11.12 8.76
CA SER A 40 8.27 10.87 10.13
C SER A 40 6.76 10.60 10.26
N ALA A 41 6.04 10.47 9.15
CA ALA A 41 4.61 10.19 9.15
C ALA A 41 4.22 9.26 8.01
N PHE A 42 3.40 8.26 8.32
CA PHE A 42 2.85 7.33 7.34
C PHE A 42 1.76 8.05 6.54
N TYR A 43 2.04 8.33 5.26
CA TYR A 43 1.07 8.95 4.35
C TYR A 43 0.88 8.08 3.12
N LEU A 44 -0.38 7.89 2.74
CA LEU A 44 -0.72 7.32 1.45
C LEU A 44 -0.62 8.42 0.38
N SER A 45 0.19 8.16 -0.64
CA SER A 45 0.30 9.03 -1.81
C SER A 45 -0.02 8.24 -3.09
N GLY A 46 -0.38 8.98 -4.14
CA GLY A 46 -0.71 8.43 -5.44
C GLY A 46 -0.54 9.48 -6.52
N VAL A 47 -0.95 9.15 -7.74
CA VAL A 47 -0.93 10.08 -8.86
C VAL A 47 -2.21 10.92 -8.86
N PRO A 48 -2.14 12.26 -8.99
CA PRO A 48 -3.33 13.09 -9.14
C PRO A 48 -4.14 12.67 -10.36
N ASP A 49 -5.45 12.50 -10.19
CA ASP A 49 -6.37 12.19 -11.28
C ASP A 49 -7.72 12.86 -11.03
N ALA A 50 -8.21 13.62 -12.00
CA ALA A 50 -9.44 14.42 -11.90
C ALA A 50 -10.71 13.57 -11.79
N ARG A 51 -10.63 12.25 -12.03
CA ARG A 51 -11.75 11.33 -11.86
C ARG A 51 -12.02 11.00 -10.39
N TRP A 52 -11.12 11.37 -9.48
CA TRP A 52 -11.30 11.18 -8.04
C TRP A 52 -11.81 12.44 -7.34
N ASP A 53 -12.68 12.25 -6.36
CA ASP A 53 -13.10 13.28 -5.42
C ASP A 53 -12.10 13.37 -4.26
N ASN A 54 -11.41 14.50 -4.13
CA ASN A 54 -10.41 14.70 -3.09
C ASN A 54 -10.99 14.72 -1.67
N ASP A 55 -12.25 15.11 -1.48
CA ASP A 55 -12.87 15.10 -0.16
C ASP A 55 -13.09 13.65 0.29
N GLN A 56 -13.49 12.77 -0.62
CA GLN A 56 -13.61 11.33 -0.37
C GLN A 56 -12.24 10.68 -0.18
N LEU A 57 -11.24 11.02 -1.00
CA LEU A 57 -9.88 10.49 -0.86
C LEU A 57 -9.25 10.78 0.51
N ARG A 58 -9.61 11.90 1.15
CA ARG A 58 -9.11 12.23 2.50
C ARG A 58 -9.53 11.20 3.56
N THR A 59 -10.59 10.42 3.32
CA THR A 59 -11.00 9.34 4.24
C THR A 59 -9.93 8.24 4.38
N LEU A 60 -9.06 8.07 3.37
CA LEU A 60 -7.92 7.15 3.44
C LEU A 60 -6.91 7.55 4.52
N GLY A 61 -6.89 8.82 4.94
CA GLY A 61 -6.01 9.30 6.01
C GLY A 61 -6.29 8.70 7.38
N ARG A 62 -7.40 7.97 7.55
CA ARG A 62 -7.66 7.18 8.77
C ARG A 62 -6.81 5.91 8.88
N LEU A 63 -6.27 5.44 7.75
CA LEU A 63 -5.38 4.28 7.73
C LEU A 63 -4.01 4.67 8.29
N THR A 64 -3.53 3.86 9.21
CA THR A 64 -2.23 4.02 9.86
C THR A 64 -1.29 2.91 9.44
N GLY A 65 0.00 3.05 9.71
CA GLY A 65 0.97 1.98 9.44
C GLY A 65 0.65 0.67 10.18
N ALA A 66 -0.12 0.70 11.28
CA ALA A 66 -0.54 -0.50 12.00
C ALA A 66 -1.62 -1.32 11.27
N ASP A 67 -2.31 -0.71 10.30
CA ASP A 67 -3.30 -1.38 9.46
C ASP A 67 -2.64 -2.18 8.32
N PHE A 68 -1.31 -2.06 8.17
CA PHE A 68 -0.52 -2.73 7.15
C PHE A 68 0.43 -3.76 7.74
N GLU A 69 0.70 -4.79 6.95
CA GLU A 69 1.72 -5.78 7.20
C GLU A 69 2.80 -5.72 6.10
N PHE A 70 4.05 -6.06 6.46
CA PHE A 70 5.10 -6.22 5.46
C PHE A 70 4.85 -7.49 4.67
N VAL A 71 4.91 -7.38 3.34
CA VAL A 71 4.92 -8.54 2.47
C VAL A 71 6.29 -9.20 2.58
N ASP A 72 6.31 -10.51 2.87
CA ASP A 72 7.53 -11.29 2.84
C ASP A 72 7.98 -11.48 1.37
N ALA A 73 9.06 -10.79 1.02
CA ALA A 73 9.69 -10.85 -0.29
C ALA A 73 10.95 -11.74 -0.30
N SER A 74 11.22 -12.50 0.77
CA SER A 74 12.43 -13.34 0.87
C SER A 74 12.53 -14.38 -0.24
N SER A 75 11.40 -14.92 -0.72
CA SER A 75 11.36 -15.86 -1.84
C SER A 75 11.81 -15.25 -3.16
N LEU A 76 11.79 -13.92 -3.29
CA LEU A 76 12.26 -13.22 -4.47
C LEU A 76 13.75 -12.89 -4.38
N GLN A 77 14.35 -12.90 -3.19
CA GLN A 77 15.73 -12.46 -3.00
C GLN A 77 16.74 -13.49 -3.53
N VAL A 78 17.64 -13.06 -4.42
CA VAL A 78 18.75 -13.92 -4.90
C VAL A 78 19.90 -13.97 -3.90
N ALA A 79 20.29 -12.83 -3.33
CA ALA A 79 21.35 -12.74 -2.33
C ALA A 79 21.10 -11.59 -1.34
N PRO A 80 21.66 -11.67 -0.11
CA PRO A 80 21.63 -10.56 0.84
C PRO A 80 22.19 -9.27 0.23
N ASN A 81 21.47 -8.15 0.42
CA ASN A 81 21.87 -6.80 0.00
C ASN A 81 22.12 -6.57 -1.51
N SER A 82 21.81 -7.52 -2.41
CA SER A 82 22.03 -7.34 -3.85
C SER A 82 20.91 -6.55 -4.55
N TYR A 83 19.73 -6.45 -3.91
CA TYR A 83 18.48 -5.98 -4.53
C TYR A 83 18.07 -6.75 -5.80
N GLU A 84 18.72 -7.88 -6.07
CA GLU A 84 18.42 -8.75 -7.19
C GLU A 84 17.21 -9.62 -6.85
N ALA A 85 16.22 -9.60 -7.74
CA ALA A 85 15.01 -10.38 -7.62
C ALA A 85 15.01 -11.53 -8.61
N THR A 86 14.56 -12.71 -8.18
CA THR A 86 14.28 -13.82 -9.08
C THR A 86 13.19 -13.42 -10.06
N THR A 87 13.35 -13.81 -11.32
CA THR A 87 12.32 -13.63 -12.34
C THR A 87 11.29 -14.74 -12.23
N ALA A 88 10.00 -14.41 -12.22
CA ALA A 88 8.95 -15.43 -12.37
C ALA A 88 9.18 -16.21 -13.68
N SER A 89 9.22 -17.54 -13.59
CA SER A 89 9.31 -18.44 -14.75
C SER A 89 7.98 -18.54 -15.49
#